data_AF-T0YYR9-F1
#
_entry.id   AF-T0YYR9-F1
#
_cell.length_a   1.000
_cell.length_b   1.000
_cell.length_c   1.000
_cell.angle_alpha   90.00
_cell.angle_beta   90.00
_cell.angle_gamma   90.00
#
_symmetry.space_group_name_H-M   'P 1'
#
loop_
_entity.id
_entity.type
_entity.pdbx_description
1 polymer ?
#
loop_
_entity_poly.entity_id
_entity_poly.type
_entity_poly.pdbx_seq_one_letter_code
_entity_poly.pdbx_strand_id
1 'polypeptide(L)'
;MKLSRWAREAGVDYRNALRWFHAGTLPEPSEQMRATGTILVDPGPQTSDGAGIYAGVSSHDQKGDLDRQVARLTAHVAQDGKKVVSVASEVGPGVNGHRQQLRAMLRDPKVGR
;
A
#
# COMPACT_ATOMS: atom_id res chain seq x y z
N MET A 1 -7.56 -15.00 3.94
CA MET A 1 -9.03 -14.80 4.00
C MET A 1 -9.76 -16.01 3.40
N LYS A 2 -11.08 -16.20 3.64
CA LYS A 2 -11.83 -17.32 3.02
C LYS A 2 -12.02 -17.09 1.51
N LEU A 3 -12.01 -18.16 0.72
CA LEU A 3 -12.25 -18.11 -0.74
C LEU A 3 -13.55 -17.39 -1.11
N SER A 4 -14.63 -17.58 -0.36
CA SER A 4 -15.91 -16.90 -0.60
C SER A 4 -15.83 -15.39 -0.41
N ARG A 5 -15.01 -14.93 0.55
CA ARG A 5 -14.77 -13.50 0.77
C ARG A 5 -13.90 -12.92 -0.34
N TRP A 6 -12.82 -13.61 -0.68
CA TRP A 6 -11.92 -13.23 -1.78
C TRP A 6 -12.68 -13.11 -3.10
N ALA A 7 -13.53 -14.08 -3.44
CA ALA A 7 -14.32 -14.08 -4.66
C ALA A 7 -15.20 -12.81 -4.77
N ARG A 8 -15.85 -12.43 -3.66
CA ARG A 8 -16.66 -11.20 -3.60
C ARG A 8 -15.83 -9.92 -3.79
N GLU A 9 -14.65 -9.86 -3.19
CA GLU A 9 -13.75 -8.69 -3.29
C GLU A 9 -13.11 -8.60 -4.69
N ALA A 10 -12.81 -9.74 -5.31
CA ALA A 10 -12.31 -9.83 -6.69
C ALA A 10 -13.40 -9.68 -7.77
N GLY A 11 -14.68 -9.59 -7.38
CA GLY A 11 -15.81 -9.52 -8.32
C GLY A 11 -16.07 -10.81 -9.12
N VAL A 12 -15.63 -11.96 -8.60
CA VAL A 12 -15.77 -13.28 -9.24
C VAL A 12 -16.83 -14.11 -8.51
N ASP A 13 -17.64 -14.87 -9.25
CA ASP A 13 -18.57 -15.83 -8.65
C ASP A 13 -17.82 -16.91 -7.84
N TYR A 14 -18.36 -17.30 -6.68
CA TYR A 14 -17.74 -18.29 -5.81
C TYR A 14 -17.49 -19.64 -6.50
N ARG A 15 -18.38 -20.10 -7.39
CA ARG A 15 -18.20 -21.38 -8.10
C ARG A 15 -17.03 -21.30 -9.07
N ASN A 16 -16.84 -20.16 -9.73
CA ASN A 16 -15.68 -19.94 -10.60
C ASN A 16 -14.39 -19.92 -9.81
N ALA A 17 -14.36 -19.24 -8.66
CA ALA A 17 -13.21 -19.22 -7.76
C ALA A 17 -12.86 -20.63 -7.25
N LEU A 18 -13.87 -21.44 -6.89
CA LEU A 18 -13.68 -22.83 -6.46
C LEU A 18 -13.12 -23.70 -7.59
N ARG A 19 -13.60 -23.51 -8.83
CA ARG A 19 -13.07 -24.20 -10.01
C ARG A 19 -11.60 -23.85 -10.25
N TRP A 20 -11.23 -22.58 -10.13
CA TRP A 20 -9.83 -22.14 -10.28
C TRP A 20 -8.92 -22.73 -9.20
N PHE A 21 -9.40 -22.83 -7.97
CA PHE A 21 -8.66 -23.50 -6.89
C PHE A 21 -8.37 -24.96 -7.22
N HIS A 22 -9.39 -25.73 -7.62
CA HIS A 22 -9.21 -27.13 -8.00
C HIS A 22 -8.37 -27.32 -9.26
N ALA A 23 -8.42 -26.38 -10.20
CA ALA A 23 -7.59 -26.37 -11.39
C ALA A 23 -6.14 -25.91 -11.12
N GLY A 24 -5.84 -25.39 -9.93
CA GLY A 24 -4.53 -24.81 -9.60
C GLY A 24 -4.23 -23.50 -10.35
N THR A 25 -5.25 -22.82 -10.86
CA THR A 25 -5.14 -21.58 -11.64
C THR A 25 -5.58 -20.34 -10.86
N LEU A 26 -5.67 -20.43 -9.53
CA LEU A 26 -6.03 -19.28 -8.71
C LEU A 26 -4.89 -18.25 -8.78
N PRO A 27 -5.17 -16.95 -9.03
CA PRO A 27 -4.12 -15.93 -9.12
C PRO A 27 -3.33 -15.74 -7.83
N GLU A 28 -4.03 -15.88 -6.70
CA GLU A 28 -3.47 -15.67 -5.36
C GLU A 28 -3.03 -16.99 -4.72
N PRO A 29 -1.96 -16.99 -3.90
CA PRO A 29 -1.60 -18.12 -3.06
C PRO A 29 -2.80 -18.61 -2.25
N SER A 30 -3.05 -19.92 -2.27
CA SER A 30 -4.18 -20.49 -1.56
C SER A 30 -3.89 -21.89 -1.04
N GLU A 31 -4.42 -22.19 0.14
CA GLU A 31 -4.28 -23.47 0.81
C GLU A 31 -5.62 -23.95 1.34
N GLN A 32 -5.87 -25.26 1.22
CA GLN A 32 -7.01 -25.89 1.85
C GLN A 32 -6.61 -26.42 3.23
N MET A 33 -7.31 -25.98 4.27
CA MET A 33 -7.14 -26.53 5.61
C MET A 33 -7.54 -28.01 5.63
N ARG A 34 -6.59 -28.90 5.96
CA ARG A 34 -6.83 -30.35 6.04
C ARG A 34 -7.91 -30.72 7.07
N ALA A 35 -8.05 -29.93 8.14
CA ALA A 35 -8.97 -30.23 9.23
C ALA A 35 -10.44 -29.89 8.93
N THR A 36 -10.70 -28.85 8.13
CA THR A 36 -12.07 -28.31 7.91
C THR A 36 -12.46 -28.22 6.44
N GLY A 37 -11.54 -28.51 5.51
CA GLY A 37 -11.75 -28.33 4.07
C GLY A 37 -11.89 -26.88 3.62
N THR A 38 -11.71 -25.90 4.52
CA THR A 38 -11.85 -24.48 4.20
C THR A 38 -10.67 -24.01 3.35
N ILE A 39 -10.97 -23.36 2.23
CA ILE A 39 -9.95 -22.78 1.35
C ILE A 39 -9.64 -21.36 1.84
N LEU A 40 -8.38 -21.17 2.23
CA LEU A 40 -7.80 -19.90 2.62
C LEU A 40 -6.99 -19.34 1.44
N VAL A 41 -7.31 -18.12 1.05
CA VAL A 41 -6.59 -17.34 0.04
C VAL A 41 -5.78 -16.27 0.75
N ASP A 42 -4.51 -16.13 0.41
CA ASP A 42 -3.65 -15.04 0.84
C ASP A 42 -3.48 -14.06 -0.33
N PRO A 43 -4.30 -12.99 -0.42
CA PRO A 43 -4.26 -12.04 -1.54
C PRO A 43 -3.05 -11.08 -1.49
N GLY A 44 -2.00 -11.44 -0.74
CA GLY A 44 -0.88 -10.55 -0.46
C GLY A 44 -1.27 -9.33 0.39
N PRO A 45 -0.31 -8.42 0.64
CA PRO A 45 -0.60 -7.18 1.34
C PRO A 45 -1.62 -6.38 0.53
N GLN A 46 -2.80 -6.20 1.09
CA GLN A 46 -3.78 -5.22 0.62
C GLN A 46 -3.06 -3.88 0.61
N THR A 47 -2.70 -3.36 -0.56
CA THR A 47 -2.23 -1.98 -0.69
C THR A 47 -3.35 -1.12 -0.16
N SER A 48 -3.20 -0.60 1.04
CA SER A 48 -4.16 0.37 1.55
C SER A 48 -4.14 1.58 0.63
N ASP A 49 -5.31 2.17 0.38
CA ASP A 49 -5.49 3.46 -0.31
C ASP A 49 -4.86 4.65 0.45
N GLY A 50 -3.97 4.37 1.41
CA GLY A 50 -3.26 5.34 2.20
C GLY A 50 -2.14 5.99 1.40
N ALA A 51 -2.12 7.31 1.36
CA ALA A 51 -1.07 8.07 0.70
C ALA A 51 0.08 8.38 1.68
N GLY A 52 1.31 8.19 1.22
CA GLY A 52 2.51 8.69 1.87
C GLY A 52 2.87 10.07 1.31
N ILE A 53 3.18 11.03 2.19
CA ILE A 53 3.64 12.36 1.81
C ILE A 53 5.14 12.44 2.07
N TYR A 54 5.91 12.76 1.04
CA TYR A 54 7.34 13.03 1.18
C TYR A 54 7.66 14.44 0.69
N ALA A 55 8.32 15.22 1.54
CA ALA A 55 8.81 16.56 1.22
C ALA A 55 10.32 16.61 1.42
N GLY A 56 11.04 17.34 0.56
CA GLY A 56 12.48 17.47 0.70
C GLY A 56 13.03 18.72 0.06
N VAL A 57 14.06 19.29 0.69
CA VAL A 57 14.78 20.48 0.22
C VAL A 57 16.27 20.18 0.11
N SER A 58 17.00 20.89 -0.75
CA SER A 58 18.42 20.64 -0.98
C SER A 58 19.33 21.37 0.01
N SER A 59 18.93 22.55 0.48
CA SER A 59 19.68 23.36 1.45
C SER A 59 18.97 23.47 2.79
N HIS A 60 19.75 23.64 3.86
CA HIS A 60 19.24 23.95 5.20
C HIS A 60 18.51 25.30 5.25
N ASP A 61 18.89 26.26 4.40
CA ASP A 61 18.25 27.58 4.35
C ASP A 61 16.78 27.50 3.90
N GLN A 62 16.43 26.42 3.20
CA GLN A 62 15.08 26.13 2.71
C GLN A 62 14.28 25.26 3.66
N LYS A 63 14.81 24.91 4.85
CA LYS A 63 14.14 24.02 5.80
C LYS A 63 12.75 24.54 6.21
N GLY A 64 12.58 25.86 6.27
CA GLY A 64 11.30 26.50 6.57
C GLY A 64 10.21 26.24 5.53
N ASP A 65 10.56 25.79 4.31
CA ASP A 65 9.60 25.49 3.25
C ASP A 65 8.98 24.09 3.40
N LEU A 66 9.58 23.19 4.19
CA LEU A 66 9.12 21.80 4.33
C LEU A 66 7.69 21.73 4.87
N ASP A 67 7.37 22.50 5.90
CA ASP A 67 6.02 22.50 6.50
C ASP A 67 4.97 22.98 5.51
N ARG A 68 5.32 23.98 4.68
CA ARG A 68 4.44 24.48 3.61
C ARG A 68 4.20 23.43 2.53
N GLN A 69 5.25 22.70 2.14
CA GLN A 69 5.13 21.60 1.18
C GLN A 69 4.25 20.47 1.72
N VAL A 70 4.47 20.05 2.96
CA VAL A 70 3.67 19.02 3.63
C VAL A 70 2.21 19.44 3.72
N ALA A 71 1.93 20.68 4.13
CA ALA A 71 0.56 21.19 4.21
C ALA A 71 -0.15 21.18 2.85
N ARG A 72 0.54 21.63 1.78
CA ARG A 72 -0.02 21.62 0.42
C ARG A 72 -0.32 20.20 -0.07
N LEU A 73 0.61 19.27 0.14
CA LEU A 73 0.44 17.87 -0.25
C LEU A 73 -0.67 17.19 0.56
N THR A 74 -0.79 17.51 1.85
CA THR A 74 -1.86 17.00 2.71
C THR A 74 -3.22 17.44 2.22
N ALA A 75 -3.37 18.71 1.85
CA ALA A 75 -4.60 19.24 1.27
C ALA A 75 -4.96 18.55 -0.05
N HIS A 76 -3.97 18.32 -0.92
CA HIS A 76 -4.18 17.63 -2.18
C HIS A 76 -4.64 16.17 -1.98
N VAL A 77 -3.97 15.43 -1.09
CA VAL A 77 -4.36 14.05 -0.75
C VAL A 77 -5.78 13.99 -0.19
N ALA A 78 -6.16 14.96 0.65
CA ALA A 78 -7.51 15.05 1.19
C ALA A 78 -8.56 15.33 0.10
N GLN A 79 -8.25 16.17 -0.89
CA GLN A 79 -9.10 16.42 -2.06
C GLN A 79 -9.30 15.16 -2.92
N ASP A 80 -8.26 14.33 -3.03
CA ASP A 80 -8.31 13.04 -3.73
C ASP A 80 -9.06 11.94 -2.95
N GLY A 81 -9.58 12.24 -1.75
CA GLY A 81 -10.33 11.29 -0.92
C GLY A 81 -9.44 10.20 -0.28
N LYS A 82 -8.12 10.35 -0.36
CA LYS A 82 -7.16 9.40 0.21
C LYS A 82 -6.83 9.78 1.66
N LYS A 83 -6.47 8.78 2.47
CA LYS A 83 -6.02 9.01 3.84
C LYS A 83 -4.50 9.16 3.87
N VAL A 84 -3.99 10.22 4.48
CA VAL A 84 -2.54 10.31 4.75
C VAL A 84 -2.18 9.29 5.83
N VAL A 85 -1.27 8.36 5.53
CA VAL A 85 -0.84 7.29 6.44
C VAL A 85 0.60 7.44 6.91
N SER A 86 1.41 8.22 6.18
CA SER A 86 2.81 8.47 6.52
C SER A 86 3.24 9.82 5.97
N VAL A 87 4.08 10.54 6.72
CA VAL A 87 4.68 11.80 6.31
C VAL A 87 6.18 11.74 6.62
N ALA A 88 7.01 12.06 5.63
CA ALA A 88 8.46 12.10 5.75
C ALA A 88 9.01 13.44 5.22
N SER A 89 10.03 13.99 5.86
CA SER A 89 10.57 15.31 5.53
C SER A 89 12.09 15.35 5.69
N GLU A 90 12.82 15.71 4.63
CA GLU A 90 14.28 15.62 4.64
C GLU A 90 14.97 16.85 4.03
N VAL A 91 16.03 17.31 4.71
CA VAL A 91 16.97 18.31 4.17
C VAL A 91 18.19 17.57 3.62
N GLY A 92 18.52 17.79 2.35
CA GLY A 92 19.71 17.27 1.72
C GLY A 92 19.62 17.20 0.19
N PRO A 93 20.75 17.10 -0.52
CA PRO A 93 20.78 17.02 -1.97
C PRO A 93 20.02 15.78 -2.47
N GLY A 94 19.16 15.95 -3.48
CA GLY A 94 18.44 14.83 -4.11
C GLY A 94 19.36 13.82 -4.80
N VAL A 95 20.58 14.24 -5.15
CA VAL A 95 21.52 13.48 -5.99
C VAL A 95 22.34 12.44 -5.22
N ASN A 96 22.52 12.58 -3.90
CA ASN A 96 23.42 11.72 -3.13
C ASN A 96 22.72 10.52 -2.48
N GLY A 97 21.45 10.24 -2.81
CA GLY A 97 20.77 9.00 -2.42
C GLY A 97 20.49 8.80 -0.92
N HIS A 98 20.93 9.73 -0.06
CA HIS A 98 20.68 9.75 1.39
C HIS A 98 19.24 10.22 1.70
N ARG A 99 18.26 9.47 1.21
CA ARG A 99 16.84 9.67 1.52
C ARG A 99 16.34 8.58 2.46
N GLN A 100 16.84 8.59 3.70
CA GLN A 100 16.60 7.49 4.64
C GLN A 100 15.12 7.39 5.02
N GLN A 101 14.46 8.53 5.24
CA GLN A 101 13.04 8.59 5.56
C GLN A 101 12.17 8.22 4.36
N LEU A 102 12.52 8.65 3.13
CA LEU A 102 11.80 8.19 1.92
C LEU A 102 11.90 6.67 1.77
N ARG A 103 13.11 6.11 1.91
CA ARG A 103 13.33 4.66 1.81
C ARG A 103 12.58 3.89 2.91
N ALA A 104 12.52 4.43 4.12
CA ALA A 104 11.74 3.86 5.21
C ALA A 104 10.25 3.90 4.89
N MET A 105 9.74 5.03 4.38
CA MET A 105 8.33 5.19 4.00
C MET A 105 7.91 4.20 2.90
N LEU A 106 8.74 4.00 1.86
CA LEU A 106 8.43 3.07 0.76
C LEU A 106 8.42 1.59 1.18
N ARG A 107 8.98 1.26 2.36
CA ARG A 107 8.91 -0.06 2.97
C ARG A 107 7.65 -0.25 3.82
N ASP A 108 6.93 0.82 4.15
CA ASP A 108 5.70 0.72 4.93
C ASP A 108 4.57 0.13 4.07
N PRO A 109 4.03 -1.05 4.41
CA PRO A 109 2.93 -1.65 3.65
C PRO A 109 1.63 -0.85 3.72
N LYS A 110 1.53 0.13 4.62
CA LYS A 110 0.37 1.04 4.72
C LYS A 110 0.38 2.13 3.65
N VAL A 111 1.53 2.38 3.03
CA VAL A 111 1.65 3.36 1.94
C VAL A 111 1.30 2.65 0.64
N GLY A 112 0.18 3.04 0.04
CA GLY A 112 -0.25 2.59 -1.28
C GLY A 112 0.81 2.94 -2.32
N ARG A 113 1.09 2.00 -3.23
CA ARG A 113 2.06 2.14 -4.31
C ARG A 113 1.35 2.43 -5.62
#